data_AF-A0A7W5UYY1-F1
#
_entry.id   AF-A0A7W5UYY1-F1
#
_cell.length_a   1.000
_cell.length_b   1.000
_cell.length_c   1.000
_cell.angle_alpha   90.00
_cell.angle_beta   90.00
_cell.angle_gamma   90.00
#
_symmetry.space_group_name_H-M   'P 1'
#
loop_
_entity.id
_entity.type
_entity.pdbx_description
1 polymer ?
#
loop_
_entity_poly.entity_id
_entity_poly.type
_entity_poly.pdbx_seq_one_letter_code
_entity_poly.pdbx_strand_id
1 'polypeptide(L)'
;MTDLGYLEAWQMWFAGDPALKDATMHGLGMLWWGRFGKIAAFFGGMTVVLDIIGPARIRGYGARLRAIAHAPGEHVRRAFSAAGLIAGLFAAIPLLELTNGFISWFAMTLLLSVAVVVVAALFEGRLSDAVPNGVAWLLEHPRTLTWWRVISLVALLVGFHFDLLAS
;
A
#
# COMPACT_ATOMS: atom_id res chain seq x y z
N MET A 1 26.80 14.52 6.23
CA MET A 1 25.39 14.70 6.66
C MET A 1 25.41 14.56 8.17
N THR A 2 24.95 15.59 8.88
CA THR A 2 24.82 15.57 10.34
C THR A 2 23.61 14.71 10.68
N ASP A 3 23.81 13.68 11.50
CA ASP A 3 22.73 12.88 12.07
C ASP A 3 22.15 13.67 13.24
N LEU A 4 20.89 14.09 13.12
CA LEU A 4 20.20 14.90 14.11
C LEU A 4 19.44 14.01 15.09
N GLY A 5 19.48 14.37 16.36
CA GLY A 5 18.55 13.84 17.34
C GLY A 5 17.12 14.31 17.07
N TYR A 6 16.14 13.53 17.51
CA TYR A 6 14.72 13.86 17.35
C TYR A 6 14.35 15.24 17.91
N LEU A 7 14.87 15.61 19.09
CA LEU A 7 14.62 16.92 19.71
C LEU A 7 15.30 18.06 18.95
N GLU A 8 16.49 17.83 18.39
CA GLU A 8 17.22 18.82 17.60
C GLU A 8 16.51 19.11 16.29
N ALA A 9 16.00 18.06 15.62
CA ALA A 9 15.20 18.21 14.41
C ALA A 9 13.95 19.08 14.66
N TRP A 10 13.29 18.90 15.81
CA TRP A 10 12.17 19.75 16.23
C TRP A 10 12.59 21.20 16.52
N GLN A 11 13.71 21.41 17.21
CA GLN A 11 14.22 22.76 17.47
C GLN A 11 14.57 23.49 16.16
N MET A 12 15.20 22.80 15.21
CA MET A 12 15.51 23.35 13.88
C MET A 12 14.25 23.67 13.09
N TRP A 13 13.22 22.81 13.18
CA TRP A 13 11.93 23.07 12.54
C TRP A 13 11.25 24.31 13.13
N PHE A 14 11.19 24.45 14.46
CA PHE A 14 10.64 25.63 15.13
C PHE A 14 11.43 26.91 14.82
N ALA A 15 12.74 26.80 14.61
CA ALA A 15 13.60 27.91 14.20
C ALA A 15 13.45 28.28 12.71
N GLY A 16 12.73 27.46 11.91
CA GLY A 16 12.56 27.66 10.48
C GLY A 16 13.85 27.45 9.68
N ASP A 17 14.77 26.62 10.19
CA ASP A 17 16.07 26.41 9.55
C ASP A 17 15.92 25.56 8.26
N PRO A 18 16.27 26.11 7.07
CA PRO A 18 16.18 25.35 5.82
C PRO A 18 17.13 24.15 5.76
N ALA A 19 18.19 24.11 6.59
CA ALA A 19 19.15 23.00 6.63
C ALA A 19 18.54 21.68 7.12
N LEU A 20 17.35 21.72 7.75
CA LEU A 20 16.63 20.53 8.18
C LEU A 20 16.29 19.58 7.01
N LYS A 21 16.06 20.11 5.81
CA LYS A 21 15.66 19.32 4.63
C LYS A 21 16.76 18.39 4.12
N ASP A 22 18.01 18.82 4.28
CA ASP A 22 19.20 18.08 3.86
C ASP A 22 19.81 17.23 4.99
N ALA A 23 19.22 17.30 6.19
CA ALA A 23 19.67 16.53 7.34
C ALA A 23 19.18 15.08 7.31
N THR A 24 19.87 14.25 8.08
CA THR A 24 19.50 12.85 8.31
C THR A 24 19.09 12.69 9.77
N MET A 25 18.06 11.88 10.04
CA MET A 25 17.64 11.49 11.38
C MET A 25 17.60 9.97 11.44
N HIS A 26 18.40 9.38 12.33
CA HIS A 26 18.61 7.92 12.42
C HIS A 26 19.11 7.31 11.11
N GLY A 27 19.99 8.02 10.40
CA GLY A 27 20.54 7.57 9.11
C GLY A 27 19.58 7.60 7.92
N LEU A 28 18.33 8.04 8.11
CA LEU A 28 17.36 8.27 7.04
C LEU A 28 17.22 9.77 6.78
N GLY A 29 17.25 10.17 5.52
CA GLY A 29 17.07 11.58 5.13
C GLY A 29 15.70 12.11 5.56
N MET A 30 15.64 13.39 5.94
CA MET A 30 14.41 14.01 6.43
C MET A 30 13.23 13.91 5.44
N LEU A 31 13.52 13.92 4.15
CA LEU A 31 12.56 13.66 3.07
C LEU A 31 11.85 12.29 3.18
N TRP A 32 12.57 11.24 3.60
CA TRP A 32 11.99 9.90 3.76
C TRP A 32 11.04 9.85 4.94
N TRP A 33 11.36 10.52 6.05
CA TRP A 33 10.46 10.66 7.20
C TRP A 33 9.15 11.33 6.79
N GLY A 34 9.20 12.39 5.98
CA GLY A 34 7.99 13.01 5.43
C GLY A 34 7.15 12.06 4.56
N ARG A 35 7.80 11.22 3.74
CA ARG A 35 7.08 10.21 2.93
C ARG A 35 6.39 9.15 3.79
N PHE A 36 7.08 8.64 4.82
CA PHE A 36 6.47 7.74 5.79
C PHE A 36 5.30 8.42 6.51
N GLY A 37 5.46 9.70 6.85
CA GLY A 37 4.42 10.55 7.43
C GLY A 37 3.14 10.56 6.59
N LYS A 38 3.27 10.89 5.30
CA LYS A 38 2.15 10.93 4.35
C LYS A 38 1.48 9.58 4.17
N ILE A 39 2.26 8.49 4.06
CA ILE A 39 1.71 7.13 3.93
C ILE A 39 0.90 6.76 5.17
N ALA A 40 1.45 7.01 6.37
CA ALA A 40 0.77 6.71 7.63
C ALA A 40 -0.50 7.56 7.80
N ALA A 41 -0.45 8.86 7.47
CA ALA A 41 -1.60 9.75 7.49
C ALA A 41 -2.69 9.30 6.50
N PHE A 42 -2.31 8.87 5.30
CA PHE A 42 -3.25 8.34 4.31
C PHE A 42 -3.98 7.10 4.80
N PHE A 43 -3.26 6.11 5.34
CA PHE A 43 -3.89 4.89 5.88
C PHE A 43 -4.73 5.17 7.13
N GLY A 44 -4.27 6.09 8.00
CA GLY A 44 -5.05 6.57 9.14
C GLY A 44 -6.38 7.19 8.68
N GLY A 45 -6.33 8.10 7.71
CA GLY A 45 -7.50 8.77 7.15
C GLY A 45 -8.45 7.79 6.45
N MET A 46 -7.93 6.85 5.67
CA MET A 46 -8.72 5.81 5.01
C MET A 46 -9.49 4.97 6.05
N THR A 47 -8.87 4.66 7.18
CA THR A 47 -9.55 3.92 8.25
C THR A 47 -10.69 4.71 8.87
N VAL A 48 -10.53 6.02 9.06
CA VAL A 48 -11.61 6.90 9.53
C VAL A 48 -12.77 6.93 8.52
N VAL A 49 -12.47 7.03 7.22
CA VAL A 49 -13.49 6.96 6.16
C VAL A 49 -14.24 5.63 6.20
N LEU A 50 -13.52 4.51 6.35
CA LEU A 50 -14.14 3.19 6.50
C LEU A 50 -15.04 3.12 7.74
N ASP A 51 -14.66 3.77 8.83
CA ASP A 51 -15.46 3.83 10.05
C ASP A 51 -16.74 4.65 9.87
N ILE A 52 -16.66 5.76 9.13
CA ILE A 52 -17.83 6.60 8.78
C ILE A 52 -18.80 5.82 7.88
N ILE A 53 -18.30 5.06 6.90
CA ILE A 53 -19.14 4.20 6.03
C ILE A 53 -19.88 3.15 6.90
N GLY A 54 -19.20 2.67 7.93
CA GLY A 54 -19.74 1.75 8.92
C GLY A 54 -19.77 0.29 8.44
N PRO A 55 -19.65 -0.68 9.37
CA PRO A 55 -19.51 -2.10 9.04
C PRO A 55 -20.76 -2.69 8.38
N ALA A 56 -21.93 -2.07 8.52
CA ALA A 56 -23.17 -2.54 7.90
C ALA A 56 -23.17 -2.31 6.38
N ARG A 57 -22.72 -1.15 5.91
CA ARG A 57 -22.66 -0.85 4.47
C ARG A 57 -21.58 -1.67 3.77
N ILE A 58 -20.43 -1.87 4.44
CA ILE A 58 -19.34 -2.71 3.93
C ILE A 58 -19.80 -4.16 3.77
N ARG A 59 -20.51 -4.72 4.77
CA ARG A 59 -21.10 -6.07 4.69
C ARG A 59 -22.13 -6.19 3.56
N GLY A 60 -23.01 -5.20 3.41
CA GLY A 60 -23.98 -5.17 2.31
C GLY A 60 -23.34 -5.09 0.93
N TYR A 61 -22.25 -4.32 0.79
CA TYR A 61 -21.49 -4.24 -0.46
C TYR A 61 -20.73 -5.53 -0.76
N GLY A 62 -20.11 -6.14 0.27
CA GLY A 62 -19.42 -7.43 0.15
C GLY A 62 -20.35 -8.57 -0.27
N ALA A 63 -21.58 -8.61 0.24
CA ALA A 63 -22.58 -9.58 -0.18
C ALA A 63 -22.97 -9.41 -1.66
N ARG A 64 -23.10 -8.16 -2.13
CA ARG A 64 -23.36 -7.87 -3.56
C ARG A 64 -22.17 -8.24 -4.45
N LEU A 65 -20.95 -7.95 -4.01
CA LEU A 65 -19.74 -8.33 -4.72
C LEU A 65 -19.57 -9.85 -4.81
N ARG A 66 -19.81 -10.61 -3.73
CA ARG A 66 -19.79 -12.10 -3.78
C ARG A 66 -20.84 -12.66 -4.73
N ALA A 67 -22.04 -12.07 -4.76
CA ALA A 67 -23.07 -12.50 -5.70
C ALA A 67 -22.64 -12.29 -7.17
N ILE A 68 -21.88 -11.24 -7.47
CA ILE A 68 -21.30 -10.98 -8.80
C ILE A 68 -20.06 -11.88 -9.05
N ALA A 69 -19.23 -12.09 -8.03
CA ALA A 69 -17.99 -12.86 -8.11
C ALA A 69 -18.19 -14.38 -8.10
N HIS A 70 -19.37 -14.88 -7.71
CA HIS A 70 -19.79 -16.27 -7.95
C HIS A 70 -20.51 -16.47 -9.29
N ALA A 71 -20.67 -15.41 -10.08
CA ALA A 71 -21.18 -15.46 -11.45
C ALA A 71 -20.13 -15.44 -12.60
N PRO A 72 -18.81 -15.70 -12.43
CA PRO A 72 -17.91 -15.72 -13.56
C PRO A 72 -18.10 -17.03 -14.32
N GLY A 73 -18.77 -16.94 -15.46
CA GLY A 73 -18.72 -17.99 -16.47
C GLY A 73 -17.26 -18.34 -16.75
N GLU A 74 -16.98 -19.63 -16.92
CA GLU A 74 -15.66 -20.23 -17.11
C GLU A 74 -14.77 -19.47 -18.11
N HIS A 75 -15.39 -18.77 -19.06
CA HIS A 75 -14.77 -17.89 -20.05
C HIS A 75 -14.02 -16.69 -19.47
N VAL A 76 -14.50 -16.04 -18.40
CA VAL A 76 -13.83 -14.88 -17.77
C VAL A 76 -12.55 -15.32 -17.06
N ARG A 77 -12.63 -16.46 -16.36
CA ARG A 77 -11.46 -17.09 -15.70
C ARG A 77 -10.40 -17.49 -16.72
N ARG A 78 -10.81 -18.06 -17.86
CA ARG A 78 -9.89 -18.39 -18.96
C ARG A 78 -9.27 -17.14 -19.59
N ALA A 79 -10.04 -16.07 -19.80
CA ALA A 79 -9.54 -14.82 -20.35
C ALA A 79 -8.50 -14.13 -19.46
N PHE A 80 -8.72 -14.08 -18.14
CA PHE A 80 -7.76 -13.53 -17.18
C PHE A 80 -6.47 -14.35 -17.11
N SER A 81 -6.57 -15.69 -17.07
CA SER A 81 -5.39 -16.57 -17.08
C SER A 81 -4.58 -16.45 -18.39
N ALA A 82 -5.26 -16.30 -19.54
CA ALA A 82 -4.62 -16.08 -20.83
C ALA A 82 -3.92 -14.72 -20.90
N ALA A 83 -4.55 -13.66 -20.39
CA ALA A 83 -3.95 -12.32 -20.32
C ALA A 83 -2.70 -12.31 -19.42
N GLY A 84 -2.73 -13.02 -18.28
CA GLY A 84 -1.57 -13.18 -17.40
C GLY A 84 -0.39 -13.91 -18.07
N LEU A 85 -0.66 -14.97 -18.84
CA LEU A 85 0.37 -15.68 -19.62
C LEU A 85 0.97 -14.81 -20.73
N ILE A 86 0.14 -14.05 -21.44
CA ILE A 86 0.60 -13.12 -22.48
C ILE A 86 1.48 -12.03 -21.87
N ALA A 87 1.03 -11.40 -20.77
CA ALA A 87 1.82 -10.39 -20.06
C ALA A 87 3.17 -10.95 -19.57
N GLY A 88 3.18 -12.20 -19.05
CA GLY A 88 4.39 -12.89 -18.63
C GLY A 88 5.39 -13.15 -19.77
N LEU A 89 4.89 -13.56 -20.93
CA LEU A 89 5.69 -13.72 -22.14
C LEU A 89 6.30 -12.39 -22.61
N PHE A 90 5.53 -11.30 -22.59
CA PHE A 90 6.03 -9.99 -22.99
C PHE A 90 7.11 -9.42 -22.04
N ALA A 91 7.07 -9.75 -20.75
CA ALA A 91 8.11 -9.34 -19.81
C ALA A 91 9.43 -10.14 -19.92
N ALA A 92 9.41 -11.31 -20.56
CA ALA A 92 10.62 -12.08 -20.82
C ALA A 92 11.42 -11.55 -22.03
N ILE A 93 10.77 -10.81 -22.93
CA ILE A 93 11.39 -10.26 -24.16
C ILE A 93 12.52 -9.26 -23.86
N PRO A 94 12.37 -8.26 -22.95
CA PRO A 94 13.46 -7.34 -22.64
C PRO A 94 14.63 -7.97 -21.86
N LEU A 95 14.51 -9.22 -21.41
CA LEU A 95 15.60 -9.93 -20.74
C LEU A 95 16.69 -10.43 -21.71
N LEU A 96 16.40 -10.44 -23.02
CA LEU A 96 17.30 -10.93 -24.07
C LEU A 96 18.19 -9.83 -24.67
N GLU A 97 17.90 -8.55 -24.43
CA GLU A 97 18.71 -7.42 -24.92
C GLU A 97 19.41 -6.70 -23.76
N LEU A 98 20.48 -7.33 -23.28
CA LEU A 98 21.42 -6.76 -22.31
C LEU A 98 22.36 -5.77 -23.00
N THR A 99 22.07 -4.47 -22.94
CA THR A 99 23.08 -3.39 -22.80
C THR A 99 22.41 -2.02 -22.58
N ASN A 100 22.71 -1.40 -21.43
CA ASN A 100 22.47 -0.02 -20.97
C ASN A 100 21.49 0.16 -19.80
N GLY A 101 21.97 0.82 -18.73
CA GLY A 101 21.36 0.93 -17.40
C GLY A 101 20.02 1.69 -17.29
N PHE A 102 19.48 2.23 -18.39
CA PHE A 102 18.11 2.76 -18.43
C PHE A 102 17.07 1.65 -18.62
N ILE A 103 17.43 0.59 -19.34
CA ILE A 103 16.55 -0.56 -19.62
C ILE A 103 16.39 -1.44 -18.39
N SER A 104 17.35 -1.48 -17.46
CA SER A 104 17.25 -2.29 -16.23
C SER A 104 16.14 -1.83 -15.28
N TRP A 105 15.90 -0.52 -15.16
CA TRP A 105 14.79 0.01 -14.34
C TRP A 105 13.43 -0.31 -14.97
N PHE A 106 13.33 -0.18 -16.30
CA PHE A 106 12.11 -0.50 -17.03
C PHE A 106 11.82 -2.02 -17.03
N ALA A 107 12.85 -2.84 -17.20
CA ALA A 107 12.74 -4.29 -17.09
C ALA A 107 12.34 -4.69 -15.67
N MET A 108 12.90 -4.06 -14.63
CA MET A 108 12.56 -4.36 -13.24
C MET A 108 11.12 -3.97 -12.88
N THR A 109 10.63 -2.81 -13.33
CA THR A 109 9.23 -2.41 -13.12
C THR A 109 8.27 -3.30 -13.89
N LEU A 110 8.61 -3.69 -15.12
CA LEU A 110 7.81 -4.61 -15.93
C LEU A 110 7.77 -6.02 -15.30
N LEU A 111 8.90 -6.52 -14.81
CA LEU A 111 9.02 -7.82 -14.17
C LEU A 111 8.29 -7.86 -12.82
N LEU A 112 8.34 -6.78 -12.03
CA LEU A 112 7.51 -6.61 -10.84
C LEU A 112 6.01 -6.57 -11.17
N SER A 113 5.63 -5.87 -12.24
CA SER A 113 4.23 -5.79 -12.69
C SER A 113 3.71 -7.16 -13.10
N VAL A 114 4.51 -7.93 -13.84
CA VAL A 114 4.19 -9.31 -14.21
C VAL A 114 4.17 -10.23 -13.01
N ALA A 115 5.12 -10.10 -12.08
CA ALA A 115 5.11 -10.87 -10.84
C ALA A 115 3.83 -10.61 -10.04
N VAL A 116 3.38 -9.36 -9.95
CA VAL A 116 2.10 -9.01 -9.30
C VAL A 116 0.92 -9.65 -10.02
N VAL A 117 0.87 -9.63 -11.36
CA VAL A 117 -0.21 -10.25 -12.14
C VAL A 117 -0.19 -11.78 -12.03
N VAL A 118 0.98 -12.41 -12.09
CA VAL A 118 1.14 -13.87 -11.95
C VAL A 118 0.78 -14.31 -10.54
N VAL A 119 1.21 -13.58 -9.50
CA VAL A 119 0.78 -13.82 -8.12
C VAL A 119 -0.73 -13.62 -8.01
N ALA A 120 -1.29 -12.55 -8.55
CA ALA A 120 -2.73 -12.33 -8.53
C ALA A 120 -3.51 -13.46 -9.24
N ALA A 121 -3.01 -13.99 -10.35
CA ALA A 121 -3.60 -15.10 -11.11
C ALA A 121 -3.45 -16.46 -10.39
N LEU A 122 -2.26 -16.76 -9.84
CA LEU A 122 -2.00 -17.99 -9.08
C LEU A 122 -2.80 -18.03 -7.78
N PHE A 123 -3.04 -16.86 -7.19
CA PHE A 123 -3.86 -16.70 -6.01
C PHE A 123 -5.30 -16.31 -6.34
N GLU A 124 -5.73 -16.27 -7.60
CA GLU A 124 -7.06 -15.76 -8.00
C GLU A 124 -8.19 -16.56 -7.35
N GLY A 125 -8.00 -17.86 -7.11
CA GLY A 125 -8.95 -18.70 -6.37
C GLY A 125 -8.78 -18.69 -4.85
N ARG A 126 -7.62 -18.26 -4.32
CA ARG A 126 -7.38 -18.20 -2.86
C ARG A 126 -7.58 -16.80 -2.29
N LEU A 127 -7.13 -15.75 -2.96
CA LEU A 127 -7.32 -14.35 -2.57
C LEU A 127 -8.77 -13.90 -2.75
N SER A 128 -9.46 -14.36 -3.81
CA SER A 128 -10.87 -13.97 -4.04
C SER A 128 -11.80 -14.45 -2.94
N ASP A 129 -11.49 -15.59 -2.30
CA ASP A 129 -12.22 -16.07 -1.13
C ASP A 129 -11.56 -15.60 0.19
N ALA A 130 -10.23 -15.57 0.29
CA ALA A 130 -9.53 -15.23 1.53
C ALA A 130 -9.61 -13.74 1.89
N VAL A 131 -9.62 -12.83 0.92
CA VAL A 131 -9.78 -11.39 1.20
C VAL A 131 -11.17 -11.12 1.78
N PRO A 132 -12.30 -11.50 1.16
CA PRO A 132 -13.60 -11.25 1.75
C PRO A 132 -13.88 -12.11 2.98
N ASN A 133 -13.30 -13.31 3.13
CA ASN A 133 -13.44 -14.10 4.36
C ASN A 133 -12.57 -13.54 5.50
N GLY A 134 -11.36 -13.05 5.19
CA GLY A 134 -10.51 -12.36 6.15
C GLY A 134 -11.11 -11.04 6.61
N VAL A 135 -11.67 -10.26 5.68
CA VAL A 135 -12.43 -9.04 6.00
C VAL A 135 -13.69 -9.37 6.80
N ALA A 136 -14.43 -10.43 6.45
CA ALA A 136 -15.60 -10.86 7.22
C ALA A 136 -15.21 -11.28 8.64
N TRP A 137 -14.17 -12.10 8.80
CA TRP A 137 -13.65 -12.52 10.10
C TRP A 137 -13.18 -11.33 10.95
N LEU A 138 -12.52 -10.35 10.32
CA LEU A 138 -12.08 -9.11 10.97
C LEU A 138 -13.27 -8.28 11.45
N LEU A 139 -14.36 -8.24 10.68
CA LEU A 139 -15.59 -7.51 10.99
C LEU A 139 -16.49 -8.25 12.00
N GLU A 140 -16.34 -9.57 12.15
CA GLU A 140 -17.10 -10.39 13.10
C GLU A 140 -16.61 -10.26 14.55
N HIS A 141 -15.39 -9.77 14.76
CA HIS A 141 -14.84 -9.56 16.10
C HIS A 141 -14.93 -8.08 16.51
N PRO A 142 -15.99 -7.64 17.23
CA PRO A 142 -16.16 -6.23 17.58
C PRO A 142 -15.02 -5.63 18.41
N ARG A 143 -14.25 -6.47 19.13
CA ARG A 143 -13.07 -6.02 19.90
C ARG A 143 -11.87 -5.68 19.03
N THR A 144 -11.68 -6.31 17.87
CA THR A 144 -10.55 -5.99 16.98
C THR A 144 -10.76 -4.62 16.33
N LEU A 145 -12.02 -4.25 16.09
CA LEU A 145 -12.40 -2.98 15.48
C LEU A 145 -11.96 -1.77 16.32
N THR A 146 -12.07 -1.85 17.65
CA THR A 146 -11.56 -0.80 18.55
C THR A 146 -10.05 -0.66 18.46
N TRP A 147 -9.31 -1.78 18.43
CA TRP A 147 -7.86 -1.76 18.27
C TRP A 147 -7.43 -1.15 16.93
N TRP A 148 -8.10 -1.51 15.84
CA TRP A 148 -7.84 -0.91 14.52
C TRP A 148 -8.09 0.59 14.48
N ARG A 149 -9.15 1.06 15.15
CA ARG A 149 -9.40 2.50 15.30
C ARG A 149 -8.26 3.19 16.04
N VAL A 150 -7.83 2.64 17.18
CA VAL A 150 -6.72 3.21 17.95
C VAL A 150 -5.43 3.21 17.13
N ILE A 151 -5.09 2.10 16.47
CA ILE A 151 -3.90 2.01 15.62
C ILE A 151 -3.97 3.03 14.49
N SER A 152 -5.13 3.19 13.84
CA SER A 152 -5.30 4.16 12.76
C SER A 152 -5.19 5.60 13.22
N LEU A 153 -5.71 5.92 14.41
CA LEU A 153 -5.58 7.24 15.02
C LEU A 153 -4.12 7.53 15.36
N VAL A 154 -3.41 6.58 15.96
CA VAL A 154 -1.98 6.70 16.25
C VAL A 154 -1.20 6.87 14.95
N ALA A 155 -1.48 6.06 13.93
CA ALA A 155 -0.83 6.17 12.62
C ALA A 155 -1.11 7.52 11.95
N LEU A 156 -2.32 8.06 12.07
CA LEU A 156 -2.67 9.38 11.57
C LEU A 156 -1.86 10.47 12.28
N LEU A 157 -1.81 10.44 13.61
CA LEU A 157 -1.10 11.42 14.42
C LEU A 157 0.42 11.37 14.19
N VAL A 158 0.99 10.17 14.22
CA VAL A 158 2.42 9.95 13.93
C VAL A 158 2.73 10.32 12.48
N GLY A 159 1.83 10.00 11.56
CA GLY A 159 1.96 10.35 10.15
C GLY A 159 2.02 11.86 9.94
N PHE A 160 1.05 12.57 10.51
CA PHE A 160 0.99 14.02 10.48
C PHE A 160 2.22 14.66 11.15
N HIS A 161 2.66 14.10 12.28
CA HIS A 161 3.84 14.56 12.99
C HIS A 161 5.11 14.53 12.12
N PHE A 162 5.35 13.43 11.41
CA PHE A 162 6.51 13.33 10.52
C PHE A 162 6.37 14.14 9.23
N ASP A 163 5.16 14.28 8.70
CA ASP A 163 4.91 15.15 7.55
C ASP A 163 5.22 16.62 7.89
N LEU A 164 4.82 17.06 9.08
CA LEU A 164 5.09 18.40 9.59
C LEU A 164 6.60 18.61 9.82
N LEU A 165 7.32 17.66 10.42
CA LEU A 165 8.77 17.79 10.60
C LEU A 165 9.52 17.93 9.26
N ALA A 166 8.97 17.36 8.18
CA ALA A 166 9.58 17.35 6.86
C ALA A 166 9.15 18.51 5.94
N SER A 167 8.16 19.32 6.35
CA SER A 167 7.63 20.45 5.56
C SER A 167 8.47 21.72 5.77
#